data_AF-A0AA97ENS4-F1
#
_entry.id   AF-A0AA97ENS4-F1
#
_cell.length_a   1.000
_cell.length_b   1.000
_cell.length_c   1.000
_cell.angle_alpha   90.00
_cell.angle_beta   90.00
_cell.angle_gamma   90.00
#
_symmetry.space_group_name_H-M   'P 1'
#
loop_
_entity.id
_entity.type
_entity.pdbx_description
1 polymer ?
#
loop_
_entity_poly.entity_id
_entity_poly.type
_entity_poly.pdbx_seq_one_letter_code
_entity_poly.pdbx_strand_id
1 'polypeptide(L)'
;MKTNLELLINKQTEDLWKLLKSKYKINIISDYNYSVNILERKHRKSFAAIWYDQYNPRPEYFAHELLHVKINHQGFIVSKLIDNLFSDFPFVNQLWEEREFRNLIGNIIEHQKMFHEYLKFGFEEKYFVGDYNERKCSINEIELKMDICLHPSLDSLKYITAKFFLMKGALDPSINYNEELKLFSKLAPNLFDNLNVFWNALVKMKAPYNKEKQEILVLDFFNNIEKNYSRVKKLSV
;
A
#
# COMPACT_ATOMS: atom_id res chain seq x y z
N MET A 1 -24.04 -11.18 -18.05
CA MET A 1 -23.23 -11.12 -19.28
C MET A 1 -22.00 -12.01 -19.10
N LYS A 2 -21.56 -12.73 -20.13
CA LYS A 2 -20.28 -13.46 -20.07
C LYS A 2 -19.14 -12.43 -20.17
N THR A 3 -18.22 -12.43 -19.22
CA THR A 3 -16.99 -11.65 -19.29
C THR A 3 -16.22 -12.06 -20.54
N ASN A 4 -15.88 -11.11 -21.42
CA ASN A 4 -14.99 -11.40 -22.54
C ASN A 4 -13.54 -11.33 -22.04
N LEU A 5 -13.07 -12.44 -21.44
CA LEU A 5 -11.74 -12.57 -20.87
C LEU A 5 -10.62 -12.21 -21.88
N GLU A 6 -10.90 -12.37 -23.18
CA GLU A 6 -9.99 -12.02 -24.28
C GLU A 6 -9.69 -10.52 -24.34
N LEU A 7 -10.56 -9.67 -23.77
CA LEU A 7 -10.33 -8.23 -23.66
C LEU A 7 -9.44 -7.84 -22.46
N LEU A 8 -9.24 -8.75 -21.50
CA LEU A 8 -8.53 -8.48 -20.25
C LEU A 8 -7.15 -9.14 -20.19
N ILE A 9 -6.98 -10.28 -20.87
CA ILE A 9 -5.72 -11.02 -20.95
C ILE A 9 -5.11 -10.84 -22.33
N ASN A 10 -3.87 -10.36 -22.37
CA ASN A 10 -3.06 -10.25 -23.57
C ASN A 10 -1.87 -11.21 -23.51
N LYS A 11 -1.09 -11.27 -24.60
CA LYS A 11 0.10 -12.12 -24.70
C LYS A 11 1.10 -11.87 -23.55
N GLN A 12 1.21 -10.62 -23.11
CA GLN A 12 2.16 -10.21 -22.06
C GLN A 12 1.77 -10.73 -20.67
N THR A 13 0.48 -10.98 -20.43
CA THR A 13 -0.07 -11.37 -19.11
C THR A 13 -0.57 -12.81 -19.05
N GLU A 14 -0.57 -13.51 -20.18
CA GLU A 14 -1.12 -14.86 -20.31
C GLU A 14 -0.47 -15.87 -19.35
N ASP A 15 0.85 -15.82 -19.22
CA ASP A 15 1.58 -16.72 -18.34
C ASP A 15 1.29 -16.45 -16.85
N LEU A 16 1.17 -15.17 -16.48
CA LEU A 16 0.76 -14.78 -15.14
C LEU A 16 -0.65 -15.30 -14.84
N TRP A 17 -1.58 -15.12 -15.78
CA TRP A 17 -2.95 -15.60 -15.64
C TRP A 17 -3.03 -17.12 -15.48
N LYS A 18 -2.30 -17.89 -16.30
CA LYS A 18 -2.21 -19.35 -16.20
C LYS A 18 -1.67 -19.78 -14.84
N LEU A 19 -0.57 -19.15 -14.39
CA LEU A 19 0.01 -19.40 -13.08
C LEU A 19 -1.03 -19.17 -11.97
N LEU A 20 -1.66 -18.01 -11.94
CA LEU A 20 -2.59 -17.64 -10.87
C LEU A 20 -3.85 -18.51 -10.88
N LYS A 21 -4.43 -18.84 -12.03
CA LYS A 21 -5.56 -19.79 -12.10
C LYS A 21 -5.21 -21.21 -11.61
N SER A 22 -3.94 -21.61 -11.73
CA SER A 22 -3.50 -22.89 -11.16
C SER A 22 -3.56 -22.88 -9.62
N LYS A 23 -3.38 -21.72 -8.99
CA LYS A 23 -3.29 -21.54 -7.52
C LYS A 23 -4.57 -21.01 -6.87
N TYR A 24 -5.33 -20.18 -7.57
CA TYR A 24 -6.52 -19.51 -7.09
C TYR A 24 -7.77 -19.95 -7.86
N LYS A 25 -8.92 -19.93 -7.18
CA LYS A 25 -10.22 -19.79 -7.85
C LYS A 25 -10.46 -18.30 -8.07
N ILE A 26 -10.31 -17.85 -9.32
CA ILE A 26 -10.49 -16.44 -9.69
C ILE A 26 -11.88 -16.23 -10.26
N ASN A 27 -12.64 -15.31 -9.65
CA ASN A 27 -13.89 -14.80 -10.16
C ASN A 27 -13.67 -13.39 -10.73
N ILE A 28 -14.13 -13.16 -11.95
CA ILE A 28 -14.11 -11.83 -12.57
C ILE A 28 -15.52 -11.25 -12.47
N ILE A 29 -15.62 -10.04 -11.95
CA ILE A 29 -16.88 -9.37 -11.65
C ILE A 29 -16.91 -8.05 -12.41
N SER A 30 -17.98 -7.80 -13.17
CA SER A 30 -18.15 -6.56 -13.91
C SER A 30 -18.51 -5.41 -12.96
N ASP A 31 -17.84 -4.26 -13.13
CA ASP A 31 -18.03 -3.04 -12.34
C ASP A 31 -17.68 -1.80 -13.19
N TYR A 32 -17.57 -0.64 -12.54
CA TYR A 32 -17.08 0.62 -13.11
C TYR A 32 -15.60 0.88 -12.81
N ASN A 33 -14.99 0.13 -11.90
CA ASN A 33 -13.60 0.31 -11.46
C ASN A 33 -12.87 -1.04 -11.33
N TYR A 34 -11.55 -0.97 -11.33
CA TYR A 34 -10.67 -2.11 -11.06
C TYR A 34 -10.40 -2.22 -9.56
N SER A 35 -10.49 -3.44 -9.04
CA SER A 35 -10.07 -3.76 -7.67
C SER A 35 -9.94 -5.26 -7.50
N VAL A 36 -9.28 -5.69 -6.43
CA VAL A 36 -9.16 -7.09 -6.07
C VAL A 36 -9.43 -7.31 -4.60
N ASN A 37 -10.08 -8.44 -4.30
CA ASN A 37 -10.19 -8.98 -2.95
C ASN A 37 -9.70 -10.41 -2.93
N ILE A 38 -8.84 -10.72 -1.95
CA ILE A 38 -8.19 -12.02 -1.84
C ILE A 38 -8.58 -12.68 -0.51
N LEU A 39 -9.08 -13.92 -0.61
CA LEU A 39 -9.39 -14.76 0.54
C LEU A 39 -8.49 -16.00 0.52
N GLU A 40 -7.49 -16.00 1.41
CA GLU A 40 -6.59 -17.12 1.62
C GLU A 40 -7.29 -18.29 2.30
N ARG A 41 -6.98 -19.53 1.85
CA ARG A 41 -7.59 -20.75 2.39
C ARG A 41 -6.50 -21.80 2.63
N LYS A 42 -6.46 -22.39 3.84
CA LYS A 42 -5.40 -23.34 4.24
C LYS A 42 -5.47 -24.69 3.52
N HIS A 43 -6.68 -25.21 3.25
CA HIS A 43 -6.88 -26.59 2.78
C HIS A 43 -7.50 -26.70 1.38
N ARG A 44 -7.57 -25.59 0.63
CA ARG A 44 -8.12 -25.54 -0.73
C ARG A 44 -7.56 -24.33 -1.45
N LYS A 45 -7.77 -24.26 -2.77
CA LYS A 45 -7.40 -23.07 -3.55
C LYS A 45 -7.94 -21.80 -2.87
N SER A 46 -7.05 -20.83 -2.68
CA SER A 46 -7.41 -19.47 -2.29
C SER A 46 -8.35 -18.88 -3.32
N PHE A 47 -9.14 -17.88 -2.92
CA PHE A 47 -10.11 -17.23 -3.77
C PHE A 47 -9.67 -15.81 -4.06
N ALA A 48 -9.82 -15.36 -5.31
CA ALA A 48 -9.64 -13.97 -5.68
C ALA A 48 -10.88 -13.51 -6.44
N ALA A 49 -11.47 -12.40 -6.03
CA ALA A 49 -12.46 -11.67 -6.81
C ALA A 49 -11.77 -10.46 -7.41
N ILE A 50 -11.81 -10.32 -8.73
CA ILE A 50 -11.26 -9.17 -9.46
C ILE A 50 -12.43 -8.44 -10.11
N TRP A 51 -12.62 -7.19 -9.75
CA TRP A 51 -13.55 -6.28 -10.41
C TRP A 51 -12.85 -5.59 -11.57
N TYR A 52 -13.57 -5.35 -12.65
CA TYR A 52 -13.04 -4.64 -13.83
C TYR A 52 -14.09 -3.71 -14.42
N ASP A 53 -13.63 -2.64 -15.06
CA ASP A 53 -14.50 -1.74 -15.83
C ASP A 53 -15.04 -2.47 -17.08
N GLN A 54 -16.33 -2.79 -17.07
CA GLN A 54 -16.98 -3.47 -18.19
C GLN A 54 -17.23 -2.57 -19.40
N TYR A 55 -17.24 -1.25 -19.20
CA TYR A 55 -17.49 -0.26 -20.25
C TYR A 55 -16.19 0.13 -20.96
N ASN A 56 -15.07 0.10 -20.24
CA ASN A 56 -13.74 0.31 -20.78
C ASN A 56 -12.73 -0.75 -20.27
N PRO A 57 -12.77 -1.97 -20.81
CA PRO A 57 -11.84 -3.03 -20.45
C PRO A 57 -10.41 -2.67 -20.85
N ARG A 58 -9.49 -2.69 -19.89
CA ARG A 58 -8.08 -2.30 -20.04
C ARG A 58 -7.17 -3.41 -19.50
N PRO A 59 -6.47 -4.16 -20.37
CA PRO A 59 -5.54 -5.22 -19.96
C PRO A 59 -4.49 -4.78 -18.93
N GLU A 60 -3.99 -3.56 -19.04
CA GLU A 60 -3.01 -2.96 -18.15
C GLU A 60 -3.54 -2.79 -16.72
N TYR A 61 -4.79 -2.35 -16.56
CA TYR A 61 -5.41 -2.24 -15.23
C TYR A 61 -5.78 -3.62 -14.68
N PHE A 62 -6.20 -4.55 -15.53
CA PHE A 62 -6.41 -5.92 -15.11
C PHE A 62 -5.09 -6.60 -14.66
N ALA A 63 -3.98 -6.31 -15.35
CA ALA A 63 -2.66 -6.81 -15.00
C ALA A 63 -2.20 -6.29 -13.62
N HIS A 64 -2.53 -5.04 -13.29
CA HIS A 64 -2.31 -4.46 -11.96
C HIS A 64 -3.00 -5.30 -10.87
N GLU A 65 -4.28 -5.63 -11.06
CA GLU A 65 -5.02 -6.48 -10.11
C GLU A 65 -4.45 -7.91 -10.02
N LEU A 66 -4.02 -8.48 -11.14
CA LEU A 66 -3.35 -9.80 -11.14
C LEU A 66 -2.03 -9.75 -10.35
N LEU A 67 -1.30 -8.65 -10.39
CA LEU A 67 -0.06 -8.50 -9.65
C LEU A 67 -0.27 -8.45 -8.14
N HIS A 68 -1.35 -7.84 -7.65
CA HIS A 68 -1.76 -7.96 -6.24
C HIS A 68 -1.98 -9.44 -5.84
N VAL A 69 -2.66 -10.22 -6.67
CA VAL A 69 -2.83 -11.67 -6.42
C VAL A 69 -1.48 -12.39 -6.43
N LYS A 70 -0.55 -12.00 -7.32
CA LYS A 70 0.79 -12.58 -7.42
C LYS A 70 1.62 -12.33 -6.16
N ILE A 71 1.70 -11.09 -5.67
CA ILE A 71 2.51 -10.77 -4.48
C ILE A 71 1.91 -11.43 -3.25
N ASN A 72 0.58 -11.52 -3.14
CA ASN A 72 -0.08 -12.30 -2.10
C ASN A 72 0.28 -13.79 -2.21
N HIS A 73 0.28 -14.37 -3.41
CA HIS A 73 0.69 -15.76 -3.63
C HIS A 73 2.14 -16.02 -3.18
N GLN A 74 3.01 -15.05 -3.39
CA GLN A 74 4.40 -15.09 -2.95
C GLN A 74 4.56 -14.92 -1.43
N GLY A 75 3.47 -14.66 -0.70
CA GLY A 75 3.42 -14.53 0.75
C GLY A 75 3.53 -13.09 1.26
N PHE A 76 3.46 -12.07 0.39
CA PHE A 76 3.46 -10.67 0.83
C PHE A 76 2.09 -10.31 1.40
N ILE A 77 2.03 -10.09 2.71
CA ILE A 77 0.76 -9.92 3.44
C ILE A 77 0.80 -8.75 4.44
N VAL A 78 1.70 -7.78 4.25
CA VAL A 78 1.91 -6.66 5.17
C VAL A 78 0.64 -5.84 5.40
N SER A 79 -0.11 -5.50 4.36
CA SER A 79 -1.38 -4.78 4.46
C SER A 79 -2.39 -5.52 5.34
N LYS A 80 -2.50 -6.84 5.14
CA LYS A 80 -3.35 -7.72 5.94
C LYS A 80 -2.88 -7.80 7.40
N LEU A 81 -1.57 -7.82 7.64
CA LEU A 81 -1.02 -7.82 9.01
C LEU A 81 -1.31 -6.50 9.71
N ILE A 82 -1.15 -5.36 9.03
CA ILE A 82 -1.55 -4.05 9.54
C ILE A 82 -3.03 -4.07 9.94
N ASP A 83 -3.92 -4.52 9.05
CA ASP A 83 -5.36 -4.56 9.31
C ASP A 83 -5.77 -5.51 10.44
N ASN A 84 -5.00 -6.57 10.70
CA ASN A 84 -5.33 -7.54 11.75
C ASN A 84 -4.74 -7.18 13.12
N LEU A 85 -3.58 -6.50 13.15
CA LEU A 85 -2.80 -6.31 14.37
C LEU A 85 -2.97 -4.92 14.98
N PHE A 86 -3.42 -3.91 14.22
CA PHE A 86 -3.45 -2.52 14.70
C PHE A 86 -4.31 -2.33 15.96
N SER A 87 -5.39 -3.11 16.11
CA SER A 87 -6.31 -3.02 17.25
C SER A 87 -5.70 -3.47 18.58
N ASP A 88 -4.62 -4.25 18.54
CA ASP A 88 -3.94 -4.74 19.74
C ASP A 88 -3.10 -3.63 20.42
N PHE A 89 -2.96 -2.48 19.76
CA PHE A 89 -2.15 -1.34 20.18
C PHE A 89 -3.04 -0.12 20.40
N PRO A 90 -3.39 0.26 21.64
CA PRO A 90 -4.40 1.28 21.90
C PRO A 90 -4.17 2.63 21.22
N PHE A 91 -2.93 3.13 21.20
CA PHE A 91 -2.60 4.39 20.55
C PHE A 91 -2.57 4.25 19.02
N VAL A 92 -2.01 3.16 18.48
CA VAL A 92 -2.04 2.90 17.03
C VAL A 92 -3.48 2.75 16.55
N ASN A 93 -4.33 2.04 17.30
CA ASN A 93 -5.75 1.87 17.01
C ASN A 93 -6.47 3.21 16.87
N GLN A 94 -6.20 4.16 17.77
CA GLN A 94 -6.74 5.52 17.66
C GLN A 94 -6.20 6.26 16.42
N LEU A 95 -4.91 6.15 16.15
CA LEU A 95 -4.27 6.85 15.04
C LEU A 95 -4.70 6.30 13.68
N TRP A 96 -4.98 4.99 13.59
CA TRP A 96 -5.18 4.22 12.36
C TRP A 96 -6.60 3.63 12.30
N GLU A 97 -7.57 4.21 13.03
CA GLU A 97 -8.95 3.71 13.15
C GLU A 97 -9.66 3.60 11.78
N GLU A 98 -9.44 4.60 10.92
CA GLU A 98 -10.01 4.67 9.58
C GLU A 98 -9.40 3.60 8.67
N ARG A 99 -10.28 2.77 8.08
CA ARG A 99 -9.88 1.68 7.19
C ARG A 99 -9.22 2.22 5.92
N GLU A 100 -9.70 3.34 5.40
CA GLU A 100 -9.19 4.01 4.21
C GLU A 100 -7.72 4.38 4.38
N PHE A 101 -7.32 4.83 5.57
CA PHE A 101 -5.93 5.15 5.90
C PHE A 101 -5.03 3.91 5.89
N ARG A 102 -5.50 2.81 6.49
CA ARG A 102 -4.75 1.53 6.48
C ARG A 102 -4.63 0.95 5.08
N ASN A 103 -5.72 0.96 4.31
CA ASN A 103 -5.74 0.53 2.91
C ASN A 103 -4.78 1.38 2.07
N LEU A 104 -4.74 2.69 2.27
CA LEU A 104 -3.81 3.58 1.58
C LEU A 104 -2.36 3.15 1.81
N ILE A 105 -1.96 2.96 3.07
CA ILE A 105 -0.60 2.53 3.44
C ILE A 105 -0.29 1.16 2.82
N GLY A 106 -1.22 0.20 2.96
CA GLY A 106 -1.08 -1.14 2.41
C GLY A 106 -0.86 -1.13 0.89
N ASN A 107 -1.73 -0.43 0.15
CA ASN A 107 -1.64 -0.32 -1.30
C ASN A 107 -0.32 0.32 -1.74
N ILE A 108 0.10 1.41 -1.10
CA ILE A 108 1.39 2.06 -1.41
C ILE A 108 2.56 1.07 -1.27
N ILE A 109 2.57 0.28 -0.19
CA ILE A 109 3.63 -0.70 0.06
C ILE A 109 3.59 -1.82 -0.99
N GLU A 110 2.40 -2.32 -1.34
CA GLU A 110 2.21 -3.36 -2.36
C GLU A 110 2.63 -2.89 -3.75
N HIS A 111 2.30 -1.65 -4.10
CA HIS A 111 2.66 -1.01 -5.36
C HIS A 111 4.17 -1.01 -5.58
N GLN A 112 4.97 -0.73 -4.54
CA GLN A 112 6.43 -0.81 -4.60
C GLN A 112 6.94 -2.22 -4.92
N LYS A 113 6.20 -3.27 -4.55
CA LYS A 113 6.58 -4.67 -4.81
C LYS A 113 6.27 -5.13 -6.22
N MET A 114 5.28 -4.52 -6.85
CA MET A 114 4.78 -4.99 -8.14
C MET A 114 5.11 -4.06 -9.31
N PHE A 115 5.46 -2.79 -9.07
CA PHE A 115 5.70 -1.81 -10.13
C PHE A 115 6.74 -2.27 -11.16
N HIS A 116 7.89 -2.78 -10.72
CA HIS A 116 8.92 -3.23 -11.66
C HIS A 116 8.45 -4.41 -12.54
N GLU A 117 7.64 -5.32 -11.98
CA GLU A 117 7.09 -6.44 -12.74
C GLU A 117 6.02 -5.97 -13.73
N TYR A 118 5.22 -4.98 -13.35
CA TYR A 118 4.26 -4.33 -14.25
C TYR A 118 4.97 -3.76 -15.48
N LEU A 119 6.08 -3.05 -15.30
CA LEU A 119 6.87 -2.51 -16.41
C LEU A 119 7.49 -3.60 -17.30
N LYS A 120 7.82 -4.77 -16.76
CA LYS A 120 8.29 -5.91 -17.57
C LYS A 120 7.25 -6.45 -18.54
N PHE A 121 5.96 -6.23 -18.29
CA PHE A 121 4.91 -6.54 -19.25
C PHE A 121 4.86 -5.54 -20.42
N GLY A 122 5.66 -4.46 -20.38
CA GLY A 122 5.69 -3.43 -21.42
C GLY A 122 4.54 -2.43 -21.34
N PHE A 123 3.85 -2.36 -20.20
CA PHE A 123 2.85 -1.34 -19.93
C PHE A 123 3.50 -0.02 -19.53
N GLU A 124 2.86 1.10 -19.88
CA GLU A 124 3.33 2.44 -19.52
C GLU A 124 3.11 2.74 -18.04
N GLU A 125 4.11 3.34 -17.39
CA GLU A 125 4.11 3.69 -15.97
C GLU A 125 2.91 4.56 -15.54
N LYS A 126 2.46 5.47 -16.42
CA LYS A 126 1.34 6.38 -16.17
C LYS A 126 -0.01 5.68 -15.99
N TYR A 127 -0.09 4.40 -16.36
CA TYR A 127 -1.27 3.56 -16.22
C TYR A 127 -1.19 2.62 -15.01
N PHE A 128 -0.12 2.69 -14.22
CA PHE A 128 0.02 1.84 -13.05
C PHE A 128 -0.82 2.34 -11.85
N VAL A 129 -0.81 3.65 -11.61
CA VAL A 129 -1.64 4.33 -10.60
C VAL A 129 -2.21 5.61 -11.19
N GLY A 130 -3.45 5.97 -10.83
CA GLY A 130 -4.16 7.10 -11.43
C GLY A 130 -3.48 8.46 -11.23
N ASP A 131 -2.66 8.56 -10.19
CA ASP A 131 -1.99 9.79 -9.74
C ASP A 131 -0.46 9.71 -9.92
N TYR A 132 0.03 8.89 -10.87
CA TYR A 132 1.46 8.58 -11.05
C TYR A 132 2.38 9.81 -11.10
N ASN A 133 2.01 10.83 -11.89
CA ASN A 133 2.80 12.06 -12.07
C ASN A 133 2.41 13.19 -11.11
N GLU A 134 1.60 12.92 -10.08
CA GLU A 134 1.13 13.96 -9.17
C GLU A 134 2.05 14.12 -7.96
N ARG A 135 2.43 15.37 -7.68
CA ARG A 135 3.16 15.72 -6.46
C ARG A 135 2.26 15.50 -5.24
N LYS A 136 2.70 14.65 -4.30
CA LYS A 136 1.95 14.22 -3.12
C LYS A 136 2.02 15.18 -1.94
N CYS A 137 3.05 16.02 -1.90
CA CYS A 137 3.29 16.98 -0.85
C CYS A 137 4.16 18.11 -1.37
N SER A 138 3.98 19.32 -0.85
CA SER A 138 4.83 20.48 -1.13
C SER A 138 5.36 21.07 0.16
N ILE A 139 6.49 21.78 0.10
CA ILE A 139 7.08 22.48 1.26
C ILE A 139 6.06 23.42 1.91
N ASN A 140 5.35 24.24 1.13
CA ASN A 140 4.35 25.17 1.65
C ASN A 140 3.21 24.46 2.40
N GLU A 141 2.81 23.26 1.93
CA GLU A 141 1.81 22.45 2.62
C GLU A 141 2.33 21.98 3.99
N ILE A 142 3.60 21.57 4.04
CA ILE A 142 4.27 21.15 5.27
C ILE A 142 4.34 22.33 6.24
N GLU A 143 4.84 23.48 5.80
CA GLU A 143 4.98 24.69 6.63
C GLU A 143 3.63 25.18 7.17
N LEU A 144 2.59 25.22 6.33
CA LEU A 144 1.24 25.61 6.76
C LEU A 144 0.66 24.64 7.80
N LYS A 145 0.93 23.34 7.66
CA LYS A 145 0.53 22.35 8.65
C LYS A 145 1.42 22.36 9.89
N MET A 146 2.68 22.78 9.79
CA MET A 146 3.63 22.87 10.90
C MET A 146 3.20 23.89 11.96
N ASP A 147 2.60 25.02 11.57
CA ASP A 147 2.05 25.99 12.53
C ASP A 147 0.92 25.40 13.39
N ILE A 148 0.20 24.40 12.85
CA ILE A 148 -0.85 23.65 13.55
C ILE A 148 -0.27 22.47 14.34
N CYS A 149 0.88 21.93 13.92
CA CYS A 149 1.52 20.74 14.50
C CYS A 149 2.62 21.05 15.55
N LEU A 150 2.83 22.32 15.92
CA LEU A 150 3.75 22.72 17.01
C LEU A 150 3.47 22.00 18.33
N HIS A 151 2.25 21.48 18.50
CA HIS A 151 1.90 20.51 19.51
C HIS A 151 1.54 19.19 18.83
N PRO A 152 2.26 18.08 19.11
CA PRO A 152 1.93 16.79 18.52
C PRO A 152 0.51 16.40 18.95
N SER A 153 -0.39 16.35 17.96
CA SER A 153 -1.75 15.84 18.06
C SER A 153 -1.87 14.53 17.28
N LEU A 154 -2.94 13.78 17.53
CA LEU A 154 -3.24 12.57 16.74
C LEU A 154 -3.29 12.88 15.23
N ASP A 155 -3.93 13.99 14.86
CA ASP A 155 -4.06 14.43 13.46
C ASP A 155 -2.70 14.76 12.84
N SER A 156 -1.80 15.40 13.59
CA SER A 156 -0.45 15.71 13.11
C SER A 156 0.34 14.43 12.80
N LEU A 157 0.29 13.44 13.69
CA LEU A 157 0.99 12.16 13.52
C LEU A 157 0.40 11.36 12.35
N LYS A 158 -0.92 11.41 12.18
CA LYS A 158 -1.63 10.74 11.08
C LYS A 158 -1.26 11.37 9.75
N TYR A 159 -1.28 12.70 9.68
CA TYR A 159 -0.89 13.47 8.51
C TYR A 159 0.56 13.17 8.09
N ILE A 160 1.50 13.25 9.05
CA ILE A 160 2.92 12.95 8.79
C ILE A 160 3.09 11.52 8.30
N THR A 161 2.40 10.56 8.92
CA THR A 161 2.45 9.14 8.52
C THR A 161 1.94 8.95 7.09
N ALA A 162 0.76 9.48 6.74
CA ALA A 162 0.23 9.37 5.37
C ALA A 162 1.17 10.01 4.34
N LYS A 163 1.62 11.24 4.59
CA LYS A 163 2.48 11.98 3.66
C LYS A 163 3.84 11.33 3.51
N PHE A 164 4.40 10.74 4.57
CA PHE A 164 5.62 9.95 4.50
C PHE A 164 5.46 8.79 3.52
N PHE A 165 4.41 7.96 3.68
CA PHE A 165 4.18 6.82 2.79
C PHE A 165 3.91 7.28 1.35
N LEU A 166 3.11 8.33 1.14
CA LEU A 166 2.85 8.87 -0.20
C LEU A 166 4.13 9.36 -0.90
N MET A 167 5.02 10.08 -0.21
CA MET A 167 6.27 10.57 -0.79
C MET A 167 7.27 9.43 -1.04
N LYS A 168 7.45 8.53 -0.08
CA LYS A 168 8.36 7.38 -0.23
C LYS A 168 7.85 6.37 -1.26
N GLY A 169 6.54 6.27 -1.38
CA GLY A 169 5.84 5.38 -2.29
C GLY A 169 5.60 5.92 -3.69
N ALA A 170 5.98 7.18 -3.95
CA ALA A 170 5.91 7.74 -5.28
C ALA A 170 6.78 6.94 -6.25
N LEU A 171 6.22 6.67 -7.43
CA LEU A 171 6.84 5.80 -8.42
C LEU A 171 7.49 6.59 -9.56
N ASP A 172 7.07 7.85 -9.76
CA ASP A 172 7.66 8.75 -10.74
C ASP A 172 9.02 9.28 -10.24
N PRO A 173 10.15 8.86 -10.85
CA PRO A 173 11.48 9.30 -10.44
C PRO A 173 11.76 10.77 -10.77
N SER A 174 10.95 11.41 -11.62
CA SER A 174 11.07 12.84 -11.93
C SER A 174 10.70 13.72 -10.73
N ILE A 175 9.92 13.17 -9.79
CA ILE A 175 9.48 13.86 -8.60
C ILE A 175 10.44 13.60 -7.43
N ASN A 176 11.23 14.61 -7.07
CA ASN A 176 12.14 14.57 -5.92
C ASN A 176 11.49 15.11 -4.65
N TYR A 177 11.42 14.31 -3.58
CA TYR A 177 10.88 14.67 -2.25
C TYR A 177 11.95 14.86 -1.17
N ASN A 178 13.24 15.00 -1.54
CA ASN A 178 14.32 15.03 -0.56
C ASN A 178 14.19 16.19 0.44
N GLU A 179 13.74 17.36 0.00
CA GLU A 179 13.59 18.52 0.89
C GLU A 179 12.37 18.37 1.80
N GLU A 180 11.23 17.91 1.29
CA GLU A 180 10.04 17.61 2.06
C GLU A 180 10.30 16.54 3.15
N LEU A 181 11.03 15.47 2.80
CA LEU A 181 11.43 14.43 3.75
C LEU A 181 12.38 14.94 4.83
N LYS A 182 13.32 15.85 4.49
CA LYS A 182 14.20 16.51 5.48
C LYS A 182 13.42 17.40 6.45
N LEU A 183 12.37 18.07 5.98
CA LEU A 183 11.51 18.87 6.86
C LEU A 183 10.74 17.97 7.82
N PHE A 184 10.18 16.86 7.33
CA PHE A 184 9.50 15.88 8.18
C PHE A 184 10.43 15.26 9.24
N SER A 185 11.68 14.95 8.88
CA SER A 185 12.64 14.41 9.86
C SER A 185 12.99 15.42 10.96
N LYS A 186 12.88 16.73 10.71
CA LYS A 186 13.07 17.76 11.74
C LYS A 186 11.82 17.92 12.61
N LEU A 187 10.63 17.83 12.03
CA LEU A 187 9.36 18.04 12.72
C LEU A 187 9.03 16.91 13.70
N ALA A 188 9.18 15.66 13.27
CA ALA A 188 8.85 14.49 14.08
C ALA A 188 9.97 13.43 13.96
N PRO A 189 11.18 13.71 14.47
CA PRO A 189 12.37 12.88 14.23
C PRO A 189 12.15 11.41 14.59
N ASN A 190 11.63 11.13 15.79
CA ASN A 190 11.38 9.77 16.25
C ASN A 190 10.34 9.02 15.39
N LEU A 191 9.34 9.72 14.84
CA LEU A 191 8.28 9.12 14.03
C LEU A 191 8.83 8.84 12.64
N PHE A 192 9.53 9.84 12.08
CA PHE A 192 10.21 9.72 10.80
C PHE A 192 11.21 8.56 10.79
N ASP A 193 12.04 8.44 11.82
CA ASP A 193 13.01 7.35 11.93
C ASP A 193 12.31 6.00 11.99
N ASN A 194 11.25 5.87 12.79
CA ASN A 194 10.50 4.62 12.89
C ASN A 194 9.81 4.25 11.57
N LEU A 195 9.19 5.23 10.89
CA LEU A 195 8.61 5.05 9.55
C LEU A 195 9.67 4.66 8.51
N ASN A 196 10.84 5.29 8.55
CA ASN A 196 11.94 5.02 7.62
C ASN A 196 12.57 3.65 7.85
N VAL A 197 12.73 3.21 9.10
CA VAL A 197 13.18 1.85 9.42
C VAL A 197 12.20 0.81 8.87
N PHE A 198 10.90 0.98 9.15
CA PHE A 198 9.85 0.10 8.66
C PHE A 198 9.82 0.05 7.12
N TRP A 199 9.80 1.20 6.46
CA TRP A 199 9.82 1.32 5.01
C TRP A 199 11.02 0.61 4.38
N ASN A 200 12.23 0.87 4.89
CA ASN A 200 13.45 0.30 4.33
C ASN A 200 13.50 -1.21 4.51
N ALA A 201 13.01 -1.75 5.63
CA ALA A 201 12.88 -3.18 5.85
C ALA A 201 11.89 -3.81 4.86
N LEU A 202 10.74 -3.15 4.64
CA LEU A 202 9.75 -3.59 3.67
C LEU A 202 10.32 -3.62 2.25
N VAL A 203 10.88 -2.52 1.74
CA VAL A 203 11.39 -2.43 0.37
C VAL A 203 12.51 -3.43 0.10
N LYS A 204 13.40 -3.68 1.07
CA LYS A 204 14.49 -4.67 0.94
C LYS A 204 14.02 -6.12 0.97
N MET A 205 12.81 -6.39 1.45
CA MET A 205 12.27 -7.75 1.50
C MET A 205 12.05 -8.31 0.09
N LYS A 206 12.51 -9.54 -0.15
CA LYS A 206 12.42 -10.23 -1.44
C LYS A 206 11.55 -11.49 -1.31
N ALA A 207 10.91 -11.87 -2.41
CA ALA A 207 10.17 -13.12 -2.51
C ALA A 207 11.11 -14.36 -2.50
N PRO A 208 10.66 -15.54 -2.03
CA PRO A 208 9.38 -15.77 -1.36
C PRO A 208 9.35 -15.09 0.01
N TYR A 209 8.23 -14.45 0.32
CA TYR A 209 8.12 -13.62 1.52
C TYR A 209 7.84 -14.50 2.74
N ASN A 210 8.66 -14.35 3.79
CA ASN A 210 8.48 -15.09 5.03
C ASN A 210 7.41 -14.39 5.88
N LYS A 211 6.35 -15.12 6.24
CA LYS A 211 5.23 -14.60 7.03
C LYS A 211 5.67 -14.10 8.41
N GLU A 212 6.42 -14.92 9.15
CA GLU A 212 6.87 -14.61 10.52
C GLU A 212 7.72 -13.33 10.55
N LYS A 213 8.63 -13.15 9.57
CA LYS A 213 9.44 -11.93 9.46
C LYS A 213 8.59 -10.67 9.20
N GLN A 214 7.52 -10.79 8.41
CA GLN A 214 6.61 -9.67 8.17
C GLN A 214 5.80 -9.35 9.44
N GLU A 215 5.36 -10.37 10.16
CA GLU A 215 4.61 -10.23 11.41
C GLU A 215 5.45 -9.54 12.48
N ILE A 216 6.68 -10.00 12.71
CA ILE A 216 7.65 -9.35 13.60
C ILE A 216 7.86 -7.89 13.18
N LEU A 217 8.06 -7.64 11.88
CA LEU A 217 8.29 -6.28 11.38
C LEU A 217 7.12 -5.32 11.66
N VAL A 218 5.88 -5.79 11.47
CA VAL A 218 4.67 -4.99 11.77
C VAL A 218 4.51 -4.78 13.27
N LEU A 219 4.72 -5.83 14.07
CA LEU A 219 4.63 -5.75 15.54
C LEU A 219 5.68 -4.80 16.11
N ASP A 220 6.94 -4.88 15.66
CA ASP A 220 8.01 -3.99 16.11
C ASP A 220 7.69 -2.53 15.76
N PHE A 221 7.18 -2.30 14.55
CA PHE A 221 6.77 -0.97 14.12
C PHE A 221 5.64 -0.39 14.98
N PHE A 222 4.59 -1.16 15.25
CA PHE A 222 3.49 -0.74 16.12
C PHE A 222 3.91 -0.54 17.57
N ASN A 223 4.72 -1.46 18.14
CA ASN A 223 5.30 -1.31 19.47
C ASN A 223 6.09 -0.01 19.61
N ASN A 224 6.89 0.33 18.61
CA ASN A 224 7.67 1.57 18.62
C ASN A 224 6.78 2.82 18.55
N ILE A 225 5.67 2.78 17.81
CA ILE A 225 4.70 3.89 17.83
C ILE A 225 4.06 3.99 19.21
N GLU A 226 3.53 2.90 19.75
CA GLU A 226 2.85 2.86 21.05
C GLU A 226 3.75 3.38 22.17
N LYS A 227 4.99 2.90 22.23
CA LYS A 227 5.97 3.27 23.27
C LYS A 227 6.33 4.76 23.23
N ASN A 228 6.49 5.33 22.04
CA ASN A 228 6.98 6.69 21.88
C ASN A 228 5.87 7.75 21.88
N TYR A 229 4.63 7.37 21.57
CA TYR A 229 3.55 8.34 21.29
C TYR A 229 2.27 8.14 22.12
N SER A 230 2.12 7.09 22.91
CA SER A 230 0.93 6.85 23.77
C SER A 230 0.57 7.98 24.74
N ARG A 231 1.50 8.90 25.01
CA ARG A 231 1.27 10.08 25.87
C ARG A 231 0.68 11.28 25.14
N VAL A 232 0.59 11.23 23.81
CA VAL A 232 -0.03 12.28 23.00
C VAL A 232 -1.54 12.24 23.23
N LYS A 233 -2.09 13.29 23.83
CA LYS A 233 -3.53 13.38 24.13
C LYS A 233 -4.32 13.71 22.87
N LYS A 234 -5.56 13.21 22.80
CA LYS A 234 -6.56 13.72 21.85
C LYS A 234 -6.89 15.15 22.27
N LEU A 235 -6.57 16.13 21.42
CA LEU A 235 -7.16 17.45 21.55
C LEU A 235 -8.61 17.29 21.09
N SER A 236 -9.53 17.29 22.03
CA SER A 236 -10.96 17.40 21.73
C SER A 236 -11.19 18.77 21.11
N VAL A 237 -11.50 18.79 19.81
CA VAL A 237 -12.13 19.94 19.14
C VAL A 237 -13.61 19.93 19.49
#